data_AF-A0A1Y1JWT8-F1
#
_entry.id   AF-A0A1Y1JWT8-F1
#
_cell.length_a   1.000
_cell.length_b   1.000
_cell.length_c   1.000
_cell.angle_alpha   90.00
_cell.angle_beta   90.00
_cell.angle_gamma   90.00
#
_symmetry.space_group_name_H-M   'P 1'
#
loop_
_entity.id
_entity.type
_entity.pdbx_description
1 polymer ?
#
loop_
_entity_poly.entity_id
_entity_poly.type
_entity_poly.pdbx_seq_one_letter_code
_entity_poly.pdbx_strand_id
1 'polypeptide(L)'
;MDLVEYTIVKHFPEYNKNIENYDKNLTFPGDPCTIGSIKATGILNDIFNVDKCKTALSFASKIKGDPYDPSTRISCFYLYYWLHKLFNESSISNKTNSIYQKLIYIVNDYGSHMCRDYMNFAISEDELKKLNDLNDMNNMLYYVINSYYPTGKNKCDCLVACLNIYEQHNKTCKLRNQSFFCEALDDIKDQYNKLSNLTNECVNFTPYNSRLHRGMRDIIDKLSRHKDDSNVLENSETSSITSWNSSYNILYNST
;
A
#
# COMPACT_ATOMS: atom_id res chain seq x y z
N MET A 1 14.54 -5.55 13.34
CA MET A 1 13.08 -5.56 13.14
C MET A 1 12.79 -4.31 12.35
N ASP A 2 12.39 -4.43 11.08
CA ASP A 2 12.06 -3.25 10.29
C ASP A 2 10.90 -2.53 10.98
N LEU A 3 11.08 -1.25 11.28
CA LEU A 3 10.10 -0.46 12.03
C LEU A 3 8.86 -0.14 11.16
N VAL A 4 9.03 -0.17 9.84
CA VAL A 4 8.05 0.29 8.84
C VAL A 4 7.16 -0.86 8.39
N GLU A 5 5.85 -0.65 8.49
CA GLU A 5 4.84 -1.63 8.14
C GLU A 5 4.46 -1.53 6.65
N TYR A 6 5.26 -2.15 5.80
CA TYR A 6 5.06 -2.08 4.35
C TYR A 6 3.80 -2.81 3.86
N THR A 7 3.43 -3.91 4.49
CA THR A 7 2.33 -4.78 4.06
C THR A 7 0.95 -4.13 4.19
N ILE A 8 0.81 -3.13 5.08
CA ILE A 8 -0.45 -2.41 5.28
C ILE A 8 -0.69 -1.28 4.28
N VAL A 9 0.33 -0.88 3.51
CA VAL A 9 0.22 0.20 2.50
C VAL A 9 -0.80 -0.13 1.41
N LYS A 10 -1.11 -1.41 1.18
CA LYS A 10 -2.15 -1.84 0.24
C LYS A 10 -3.54 -1.28 0.56
N HIS A 11 -3.79 -0.90 1.81
CA HIS A 11 -5.07 -0.33 2.24
C HIS A 11 -5.13 1.21 2.06
N PHE A 12 -3.98 1.88 1.86
CA PHE A 12 -3.91 3.35 1.78
C PHE A 12 -4.81 4.00 0.71
N PRO A 13 -5.04 3.41 -0.48
CA PRO A 13 -5.94 4.01 -1.47
C PRO A 13 -7.34 4.30 -0.94
N GLU A 14 -7.88 3.45 -0.07
CA GLU A 14 -9.19 3.66 0.56
C GLU A 14 -9.17 4.89 1.47
N TYR A 15 -8.08 5.08 2.21
CA TYR A 15 -7.89 6.23 3.10
C TYR A 15 -7.57 7.53 2.33
N ASN A 16 -6.84 7.46 1.20
CA ASN A 16 -6.59 8.61 0.32
C ASN A 16 -7.91 9.23 -0.18
N LYS A 17 -8.86 8.39 -0.58
CA LYS A 17 -10.19 8.87 -0.97
C LYS A 17 -10.93 9.50 0.19
N ASN A 18 -10.77 8.94 1.39
CA ASN A 18 -11.53 9.40 2.55
C ASN A 18 -10.94 10.66 3.19
N ILE A 19 -9.62 10.84 3.19
CA ILE A 19 -8.98 11.98 3.85
C ILE A 19 -9.44 13.31 3.27
N GLU A 20 -9.60 13.40 1.94
CA GLU A 20 -10.04 14.62 1.26
C GLU A 20 -11.53 14.91 1.42
N ASN A 21 -12.33 13.88 1.76
CA ASN A 21 -13.78 13.96 1.91
C ASN A 21 -14.24 14.14 3.38
N TYR A 22 -13.31 14.26 4.33
CA TYR A 22 -13.68 14.43 5.72
C TYR A 22 -14.29 15.79 6.01
N ASP A 23 -15.21 15.80 6.98
CA ASP A 23 -16.00 16.98 7.33
C ASP A 23 -15.08 18.10 7.84
N LYS A 24 -14.86 19.09 6.99
CA LYS A 24 -14.09 20.29 7.29
C LYS A 24 -14.83 21.24 8.24
N ASN A 25 -16.12 21.00 8.48
CA ASN A 25 -16.95 21.77 9.39
C ASN A 25 -16.93 21.21 10.82
N LEU A 26 -16.22 20.10 11.07
CA LEU A 26 -16.06 19.56 12.41
C LEU A 26 -15.39 20.61 13.31
N THR A 27 -16.11 21.07 14.32
CA THR A 27 -15.63 22.06 15.29
C THR A 27 -15.07 21.35 16.52
N PHE A 28 -13.87 21.74 16.92
CA PHE A 28 -13.22 21.26 18.13
C PHE A 28 -13.17 22.37 19.18
N PRO A 29 -13.30 22.03 20.47
CA PRO A 29 -13.12 23.00 21.55
C PRO A 29 -11.79 23.76 21.41
N GLY A 30 -11.85 25.09 21.51
CA GLY A 30 -10.68 25.95 21.46
C GLY A 30 -10.04 26.14 20.08
N ASP A 31 -10.71 25.71 18.99
CA ASP A 31 -10.25 25.83 17.59
C ASP A 31 -8.73 25.60 17.42
N PRO A 32 -8.29 24.33 17.53
CA PRO A 32 -6.87 23.99 17.57
C PRO A 32 -6.05 24.44 16.37
N CYS A 33 -6.69 24.62 15.22
CA CYS A 33 -6.05 24.95 13.96
C CYS A 33 -5.85 26.46 13.77
N THR A 34 -6.75 27.30 14.32
CA THR A 34 -6.69 28.76 14.11
C THR A 34 -6.05 29.50 15.28
N ILE A 35 -6.35 29.09 16.51
CA ILE A 35 -5.92 29.77 17.74
C ILE A 35 -5.28 28.82 18.76
N GLY A 36 -5.46 27.51 18.63
CA GLY A 36 -4.98 26.54 19.61
C GLY A 36 -3.61 25.92 19.30
N SER A 37 -3.37 24.74 19.86
CA SER A 37 -2.05 24.12 19.97
C SER A 37 -1.43 23.66 18.64
N ILE A 38 -2.24 23.51 17.58
CA ILE A 38 -1.83 23.05 16.24
C ILE A 38 -1.71 24.23 15.26
N LYS A 39 -2.01 25.46 15.70
CA LYS A 39 -1.91 26.65 14.87
C LYS A 39 -0.54 26.71 14.17
N ALA A 40 -0.60 26.68 12.85
CA ALA A 40 0.57 26.81 12.00
C ALA A 40 0.92 28.28 11.81
N THR A 41 2.22 28.59 11.77
CA THR A 41 2.73 29.95 11.52
C THR A 41 3.93 29.90 10.58
N GLY A 42 4.14 30.97 9.80
CA GLY A 42 5.22 31.05 8.83
C GLY A 42 5.16 29.89 7.81
N ILE A 43 6.30 29.31 7.49
CA ILE A 43 6.45 28.21 6.52
C ILE A 43 5.49 27.04 6.82
N LEU A 44 5.28 26.71 8.10
CA LEU A 44 4.37 25.63 8.46
C LEU A 44 2.92 25.93 8.03
N ASN A 45 2.50 27.20 8.04
CA ASN A 45 1.15 27.58 7.61
C ASN A 45 0.96 27.46 6.10
N ASP A 46 2.02 27.71 5.31
CA ASP A 46 1.96 27.55 3.86
C ASP A 46 1.77 26.08 3.47
N ILE A 47 2.31 25.16 4.28
CA ILE A 47 2.31 23.72 4.02
C ILE A 47 1.12 23.02 4.69
N PHE A 48 0.80 23.41 5.93
CA PHE A 48 -0.22 22.83 6.79
C PHE A 48 -1.14 23.92 7.33
N ASN A 49 -1.82 24.57 6.39
CA ASN A 49 -2.82 25.60 6.66
C ASN A 49 -4.03 25.05 7.45
N VAL A 50 -4.94 25.96 7.80
CA VAL A 50 -6.15 25.64 8.57
C VAL A 50 -6.96 24.50 7.95
N ASP A 51 -7.10 24.45 6.62
CA ASP A 51 -7.86 23.41 5.94
C ASP A 51 -7.22 22.02 6.08
N LYS A 52 -5.89 21.93 5.91
CA LYS A 52 -5.15 20.68 6.10
C LYS A 52 -5.15 20.25 7.57
N CYS A 53 -5.05 21.19 8.49
CA CYS A 53 -5.17 20.91 9.92
C CYS A 53 -6.55 20.35 10.27
N LYS A 54 -7.64 20.99 9.82
CA LYS A 54 -9.02 20.51 10.03
C LYS A 54 -9.24 19.14 9.40
N THR A 55 -8.70 18.93 8.20
CA THR A 55 -8.75 17.63 7.51
C THR A 55 -8.08 16.54 8.35
N ALA A 56 -6.87 16.79 8.85
CA ALA A 56 -6.14 15.86 9.70
C ALA A 56 -6.84 15.56 11.02
N LEU A 57 -7.43 16.59 11.67
CA LEU A 57 -8.22 16.41 12.90
C LEU A 57 -9.50 15.61 12.65
N SER A 58 -10.20 15.90 11.55
CA SER A 58 -11.42 15.18 11.18
C SER A 58 -11.12 13.71 10.91
N PHE A 59 -10.02 13.41 10.21
CA PHE A 59 -9.49 12.04 10.08
C PHE A 59 -9.23 11.42 11.46
N ALA A 60 -8.40 12.09 12.29
CA ALA A 60 -7.98 11.58 13.58
C ALA A 60 -9.17 11.27 14.51
N SER A 61 -10.21 12.12 14.50
CA SER A 61 -11.43 11.95 15.32
C SER A 61 -12.26 10.71 14.99
N LYS A 62 -12.05 10.14 13.82
CA LYS A 62 -12.71 8.91 13.37
C LYS A 62 -11.91 7.66 13.66
N ILE A 63 -10.65 7.80 14.04
CA ILE A 63 -9.87 6.69 14.58
C ILE A 63 -10.48 6.35 15.93
N LYS A 64 -11.16 5.21 16.01
CA LYS A 64 -11.86 4.72 17.19
C LYS A 64 -11.70 3.21 17.26
N GLY A 65 -11.75 2.67 18.48
CA GLY A 65 -11.70 1.23 18.71
C GLY A 65 -10.46 0.81 19.49
N ASP A 66 -10.14 -0.47 19.36
CA ASP A 66 -8.98 -1.09 20.01
C ASP A 66 -7.68 -0.65 19.30
N PRO A 67 -6.66 -0.12 20.02
CA PRO A 67 -5.37 0.21 19.41
C PRO A 67 -4.67 -0.97 18.72
N TYR A 68 -5.00 -2.20 19.11
CA TYR A 68 -4.46 -3.43 18.51
C TYR A 68 -5.31 -3.95 17.34
N ASP A 69 -6.46 -3.34 17.07
CA ASP A 69 -7.25 -3.67 15.89
C ASP A 69 -6.50 -3.25 14.61
N PRO A 70 -6.39 -4.14 13.61
CA PRO A 70 -5.69 -3.83 12.37
C PRO A 70 -6.18 -2.55 11.68
N SER A 71 -7.50 -2.29 11.67
CA SER A 71 -8.04 -1.09 11.01
C SER A 71 -7.65 0.20 11.74
N THR A 72 -7.59 0.16 13.08
CA THR A 72 -7.09 1.27 13.89
C THR A 72 -5.62 1.53 13.59
N ARG A 73 -4.80 0.47 13.61
CA ARG A 73 -3.36 0.56 13.33
C ARG A 73 -3.09 1.12 11.93
N ILE A 74 -3.80 0.63 10.91
CA ILE A 74 -3.71 1.15 9.53
C ILE A 74 -4.06 2.63 9.48
N SER A 75 -5.16 3.03 10.14
CA SER A 75 -5.60 4.43 10.17
C SER A 75 -4.57 5.35 10.85
N CYS A 76 -4.01 4.90 11.97
CA CYS A 76 -2.95 5.61 12.69
C CYS A 76 -1.70 5.77 11.83
N PHE A 77 -1.25 4.70 11.17
CA PHE A 77 -0.07 4.73 10.31
C PHE A 77 -0.27 5.61 9.08
N TYR A 78 -1.45 5.50 8.45
CA TYR A 78 -1.81 6.31 7.29
C TYR A 78 -1.77 7.81 7.61
N LEU A 79 -2.37 8.23 8.72
CA LEU A 79 -2.33 9.64 9.15
C LEU A 79 -0.89 10.12 9.36
N TYR A 80 -0.04 9.29 9.97
CA TYR A 80 1.37 9.60 10.15
C TYR A 80 2.09 9.74 8.81
N TYR A 81 1.94 8.76 7.93
CA TYR A 81 2.52 8.76 6.58
C TYR A 81 2.11 10.00 5.78
N TRP A 82 0.82 10.34 5.78
CA TRP A 82 0.30 11.50 5.07
C TRP A 82 0.93 12.82 5.55
N LEU A 83 1.04 13.00 6.87
CA LEU A 83 1.74 14.16 7.45
C LEU A 83 3.23 14.17 7.09
N HIS A 84 3.88 13.00 7.18
CA HIS A 84 5.30 12.89 6.90
C HIS A 84 5.62 13.23 5.45
N LYS A 85 4.83 12.70 4.51
CA LYS A 85 4.94 13.02 3.08
C LYS A 85 4.80 14.52 2.85
N LEU A 86 3.72 15.13 3.38
CA LEU A 86 3.45 16.55 3.26
C LEU A 86 4.61 17.43 3.76
N PHE A 87 5.18 17.08 4.91
CA PHE A 87 6.27 17.86 5.50
C PHE A 87 7.63 17.57 4.87
N ASN A 88 7.86 16.36 4.37
CA ASN A 88 9.11 16.00 3.70
C ASN A 88 9.26 16.72 2.35
N GLU A 89 8.18 16.83 1.57
CA GLU A 89 8.16 17.61 0.31
C GLU A 89 8.59 19.07 0.50
N SER A 90 8.49 19.58 1.73
CA SER A 90 8.81 20.96 2.09
C SER A 90 10.02 21.08 3.02
N SER A 91 10.84 20.03 3.16
CA SER A 91 12.05 20.01 4.00
C SER A 91 11.82 20.34 5.48
N ILE A 92 10.62 20.07 6.02
CA ILE A 92 10.26 20.26 7.44
C ILE A 92 9.76 18.96 8.08
N SER A 93 10.28 17.81 7.63
CA SER A 93 9.90 16.46 8.08
C SER A 93 9.99 16.28 9.60
N ASN A 94 10.86 17.02 10.29
CA ASN A 94 10.99 17.04 11.75
C ASN A 94 9.72 17.52 12.48
N LYS A 95 8.77 18.18 11.80
CA LYS A 95 7.48 18.59 12.38
C LYS A 95 6.46 17.48 12.49
N THR A 96 6.61 16.40 11.72
CA THR A 96 5.66 15.28 11.64
C THR A 96 5.23 14.79 13.02
N ASN A 97 6.18 14.34 13.85
CA ASN A 97 5.87 13.75 15.15
C ASN A 97 5.15 14.74 16.06
N SER A 98 5.62 16.00 16.08
CA SER A 98 5.05 17.04 16.93
C SER A 98 3.59 17.37 16.57
N ILE A 99 3.27 17.37 15.28
CA ILE A 99 1.90 17.64 14.80
C ILE A 99 1.03 16.41 15.02
N TYR A 100 1.53 15.23 14.66
CA TYR A 100 0.83 13.96 14.87
C TYR A 100 0.41 13.77 16.33
N GLN A 101 1.34 13.94 17.28
CA GLN A 101 1.06 13.84 18.70
C GLN A 101 -0.05 14.80 19.14
N LYS A 102 0.01 16.06 18.70
CA LYS A 102 -1.04 17.04 19.04
C LYS A 102 -2.39 16.66 18.47
N LEU A 103 -2.46 16.17 17.23
CA LEU A 103 -3.73 15.69 16.64
C LEU A 103 -4.32 14.57 17.49
N ILE A 104 -3.52 13.56 17.81
CA ILE A 104 -3.96 12.40 18.60
C ILE A 104 -4.40 12.82 20.01
N TYR A 105 -3.67 13.72 20.68
CA TYR A 105 -4.05 14.20 22.03
C TYR A 105 -5.32 15.05 22.05
N ILE A 106 -5.71 15.67 20.94
CA ILE A 106 -6.94 16.45 20.89
C ILE A 106 -8.16 15.55 20.74
N VAL A 107 -8.02 14.48 19.96
CA VAL A 107 -9.14 13.58 19.65
C VAL A 107 -9.26 12.41 20.62
N ASN A 108 -8.20 12.11 21.37
CA ASN A 108 -8.18 11.07 22.39
C ASN A 108 -7.98 11.68 23.78
N ASP A 109 -8.63 11.08 24.78
CA ASP A 109 -8.41 11.44 26.17
C ASP A 109 -6.95 11.20 26.59
N TYR A 110 -6.47 12.04 27.52
CA TYR A 110 -5.17 11.89 28.14
C TYR A 110 -5.01 10.48 28.73
N GLY A 111 -4.03 9.73 28.22
CA GLY A 111 -3.75 8.35 28.66
C GLY A 111 -4.21 7.27 27.68
N SER A 112 -4.88 7.62 26.58
CA SER A 112 -5.20 6.67 25.51
C SER A 112 -3.93 6.07 24.90
N HIS A 113 -3.95 4.75 24.71
CA HIS A 113 -2.90 4.01 23.99
C HIS A 113 -3.07 4.07 22.47
N MET A 114 -4.11 4.75 21.98
CA MET A 114 -4.42 4.84 20.56
C MET A 114 -3.29 5.52 19.78
N CYS A 115 -2.90 4.90 18.67
CA CYS A 115 -1.86 5.41 17.77
C CYS A 115 -0.48 5.66 18.41
N ARG A 116 -0.22 5.12 19.60
CA ARG A 116 1.00 5.43 20.37
C ARG A 116 2.27 4.97 19.68
N ASP A 117 2.20 3.88 18.92
CA ASP A 117 3.34 3.31 18.18
C ASP A 117 3.96 4.31 17.19
N TYR A 118 3.15 5.24 16.66
CA TYR A 118 3.60 6.22 15.69
C TYR A 118 3.97 7.59 16.30
N MET A 119 3.84 7.77 17.62
CA MET A 119 4.12 9.06 18.27
C MET A 119 5.60 9.46 18.20
N ASN A 120 6.51 8.49 18.32
CA ASN A 120 7.96 8.69 18.26
C ASN A 120 8.59 7.98 17.06
N PHE A 121 7.76 7.61 16.09
CA PHE A 121 8.19 6.94 14.90
C PHE A 121 9.02 7.88 14.02
N ALA A 122 9.94 7.32 13.25
CA ALA A 122 10.77 8.08 12.33
C ALA A 122 10.91 7.26 11.05
N ILE A 123 10.53 7.86 9.93
CA ILE A 123 10.71 7.30 8.61
C ILE A 123 11.97 7.95 8.03
N SER A 124 12.93 7.14 7.59
CA SER A 124 14.08 7.66 6.86
C SER A 124 13.68 8.03 5.42
N GLU A 125 14.48 8.84 4.73
CA GLU A 125 14.19 9.22 3.35
C GLU A 125 14.05 8.00 2.41
N ASP A 126 14.93 7.00 2.58
CA ASP A 126 14.87 5.74 1.82
C ASP A 126 13.58 4.96 2.09
N GLU A 127 13.17 4.89 3.36
CA GLU A 127 11.95 4.18 3.74
C GLU A 127 10.69 4.93 3.26
N LEU A 128 10.71 6.26 3.30
CA LEU A 128 9.62 7.09 2.77
C LEU A 128 9.48 6.93 1.26
N LYS A 129 10.61 6.86 0.53
CA LYS A 129 10.60 6.61 -0.91
C LYS A 129 9.93 5.28 -1.23
N LYS A 130 10.31 4.21 -0.53
CA LYS A 130 9.67 2.89 -0.67
C LYS A 130 8.17 2.92 -0.34
N LEU A 131 7.77 3.63 0.72
CA LEU A 131 6.36 3.80 1.08
C LEU A 131 5.59 4.55 -0.01
N ASN A 132 6.17 5.61 -0.56
CA ASN A 132 5.58 6.36 -1.66
C ASN A 132 5.41 5.49 -2.91
N ASP A 133 6.45 4.76 -3.30
CA ASP A 133 6.43 3.87 -4.45
C ASP A 133 5.34 2.78 -4.30
N LEU A 134 5.22 2.15 -3.12
CA LEU A 134 4.16 1.19 -2.82
C LEU A 134 2.77 1.84 -2.83
N ASN A 135 2.61 3.01 -2.21
CA ASN A 135 1.34 3.72 -2.20
C ASN A 135 0.91 4.13 -3.62
N ASP A 136 1.85 4.56 -4.46
CA ASP A 136 1.58 4.95 -5.84
C ASP A 136 1.16 3.75 -6.69
N MET A 137 1.86 2.61 -6.57
CA MET A 137 1.46 1.36 -7.23
C MET A 137 0.08 0.89 -6.78
N ASN A 138 -0.20 0.91 -5.48
CA ASN A 138 -1.52 0.52 -4.95
C ASN A 138 -2.63 1.46 -5.42
N ASN A 139 -2.38 2.78 -5.48
CA ASN A 139 -3.34 3.74 -6.04
C ASN A 139 -3.60 3.44 -7.53
N MET A 140 -2.56 3.15 -8.33
CA MET A 140 -2.72 2.81 -9.75
C MET A 140 -3.56 1.54 -9.94
N LEU A 141 -3.31 0.49 -9.14
CA LEU A 141 -4.11 -0.73 -9.16
C LEU A 141 -5.56 -0.44 -8.74
N TYR A 142 -5.75 0.33 -7.67
CA TYR A 142 -7.07 0.76 -7.21
C TYR A 142 -7.84 1.52 -8.30
N TYR A 143 -7.19 2.43 -9.03
CA TYR A 143 -7.79 3.16 -10.15
C TYR A 143 -8.24 2.24 -11.27
N VAL A 144 -7.43 1.25 -11.63
CA VAL A 144 -7.77 0.27 -12.67
C VAL A 144 -8.94 -0.61 -12.23
N ILE A 145 -8.90 -1.13 -11.01
CA ILE A 145 -9.96 -2.00 -10.46
C ILE A 145 -11.30 -1.26 -10.40
N ASN A 146 -11.29 0.00 -9.97
CA ASN A 146 -12.51 0.80 -9.81
C ASN A 146 -12.88 1.62 -11.05
N SER A 147 -12.12 1.50 -12.15
CA SER A 147 -12.29 2.32 -13.36
C SER A 147 -12.37 3.83 -13.08
N TYR A 148 -11.58 4.30 -12.13
CA TYR A 148 -11.51 5.70 -11.70
C TYR A 148 -10.10 6.23 -11.93
N TYR A 149 -9.92 7.04 -12.97
CA TYR A 149 -8.59 7.49 -13.40
C TYR A 149 -8.37 8.97 -13.08
N PRO A 150 -7.15 9.36 -12.67
CA PRO A 150 -6.76 10.76 -12.60
C PRO A 150 -6.91 11.46 -13.96
N THR A 151 -7.16 12.77 -13.95
CA THR A 151 -7.28 13.56 -15.17
C THR A 151 -6.07 13.37 -16.09
N GLY A 152 -6.32 13.06 -17.36
CA GLY A 152 -5.28 12.85 -18.35
C GLY A 152 -4.54 11.52 -18.25
N LYS A 153 -5.01 10.60 -17.40
CA LYS A 153 -4.54 9.21 -17.34
C LYS A 153 -5.63 8.26 -17.81
N ASN A 154 -5.21 7.19 -18.46
CA ASN A 154 -6.06 6.05 -18.75
C ASN A 154 -5.57 4.80 -17.99
N LYS A 155 -6.33 3.72 -18.16
CA LYS A 155 -6.02 2.38 -17.65
C LYS A 155 -4.59 1.94 -17.91
N CYS A 156 -4.13 2.07 -19.15
CA CYS A 156 -2.81 1.61 -19.58
C CYS A 156 -1.70 2.47 -19.01
N ASP A 157 -1.89 3.79 -18.92
CA ASP A 157 -0.91 4.67 -18.26
C ASP A 157 -0.66 4.23 -16.81
N CYS A 158 -1.71 3.83 -16.09
CA CYS A 158 -1.62 3.35 -14.71
C CYS A 158 -0.88 2.00 -14.64
N LEU A 159 -1.25 1.05 -15.49
CA LEU A 159 -0.61 -0.28 -15.52
C LEU A 159 0.87 -0.22 -15.91
N VAL A 160 1.23 0.64 -16.86
CA VAL A 160 2.63 0.84 -17.28
C VAL A 160 3.43 1.51 -16.17
N ALA A 161 2.90 2.56 -15.54
CA ALA A 161 3.57 3.23 -14.43
C ALA A 161 3.78 2.30 -13.23
N CYS A 162 2.77 1.48 -12.89
CA CYS A 162 2.88 0.48 -11.83
C CYS A 162 3.98 -0.54 -12.11
N LEU A 163 4.04 -1.06 -13.35
CA LEU A 163 5.05 -2.04 -13.75
C LEU A 163 6.47 -1.46 -13.68
N ASN A 164 6.65 -0.21 -14.13
CA ASN A 164 7.96 0.45 -14.10
C ASN A 164 8.50 0.59 -12.66
N ILE A 165 7.65 0.97 -11.70
CA ILE A 165 8.03 1.06 -10.29
C ILE A 165 8.35 -0.34 -9.73
N TYR A 166 7.52 -1.33 -10.04
CA TYR A 166 7.74 -2.72 -9.62
C TYR A 166 9.11 -3.25 -10.10
N GLU A 167 9.44 -3.06 -11.38
CA GLU A 167 10.71 -3.52 -11.96
C GLU A 167 11.93 -2.88 -11.31
N GLN A 168 11.82 -1.61 -10.90
CA GLN A 168 12.89 -0.89 -10.20
C GLN A 168 13.24 -1.57 -8.87
N HIS A 169 12.23 -2.02 -8.12
CA HIS A 169 12.40 -2.62 -6.79
C HIS A 169 12.61 -4.14 -6.81
N ASN A 170 12.03 -4.85 -7.78
CA ASN A 170 12.14 -6.30 -7.92
C ASN A 170 13.60 -6.77 -8.03
N LYS A 171 14.48 -6.00 -8.67
CA LYS A 171 15.92 -6.30 -8.72
C LYS A 171 16.55 -6.36 -7.34
N THR A 172 16.16 -5.45 -6.45
CA THR A 172 16.64 -5.38 -5.07
C THR A 172 16.09 -6.54 -4.23
N CYS A 173 14.82 -6.88 -4.42
CA CYS A 173 14.17 -7.97 -3.67
C CYS A 173 14.74 -9.35 -4.00
N LYS A 174 15.10 -9.61 -5.26
CA LYS A 174 15.78 -10.87 -5.66
C LYS A 174 17.11 -11.12 -4.95
N LEU A 175 17.79 -10.06 -4.49
CA LEU A 175 19.06 -10.15 -3.80
C LEU A 175 18.91 -10.28 -2.28
N ARG A 176 17.74 -9.90 -1.74
CA ARG A 176 17.48 -9.80 -0.29
C ARG A 176 16.09 -10.35 0.04
N ASN A 177 15.93 -11.65 -0.18
CA ASN A 177 14.68 -12.42 -0.26
C ASN A 177 13.67 -12.36 0.91
N GLN A 178 13.85 -11.52 1.94
CA GLN A 178 13.08 -11.60 3.20
C GLN A 178 12.86 -10.24 3.90
N SER A 179 12.57 -9.16 3.17
CA SER A 179 12.12 -7.90 3.81
C SER A 179 10.61 -7.73 3.68
N PHE A 180 9.97 -7.11 4.68
CA PHE A 180 8.54 -6.79 4.64
C PHE A 180 8.18 -5.90 3.44
N PHE A 181 9.13 -5.11 2.95
CA PHE A 181 9.00 -4.35 1.71
C PHE A 181 8.80 -5.26 0.50
N CYS A 182 9.58 -6.34 0.40
CA CYS A 182 9.47 -7.29 -0.70
C CYS A 182 8.18 -8.10 -0.62
N GLU A 183 7.71 -8.44 0.58
CA GLU A 183 6.39 -9.05 0.78
C GLU A 183 5.26 -8.14 0.25
N ALA A 184 5.29 -6.84 0.58
CA ALA A 184 4.33 -5.87 0.05
C ALA A 184 4.43 -5.72 -1.49
N LEU A 185 5.64 -5.87 -2.05
CA LEU A 185 5.87 -5.83 -3.49
C LEU A 185 5.32 -7.09 -4.20
N ASP A 186 5.44 -8.26 -3.57
CA ASP A 186 4.84 -9.50 -4.07
C ASP A 186 3.30 -9.45 -4.02
N ASP A 187 2.71 -8.87 -2.97
CA ASP A 187 1.27 -8.60 -2.90
C ASP A 187 0.78 -7.75 -4.11
N ILE A 188 1.56 -6.74 -4.51
CA ILE A 188 1.27 -5.90 -5.69
C ILE A 188 1.36 -6.71 -6.98
N LYS A 189 2.38 -7.55 -7.12
CA LYS A 189 2.55 -8.45 -8.28
C LYS A 189 1.34 -9.38 -8.42
N ASP A 190 0.86 -9.95 -7.33
CA ASP A 190 -0.29 -10.84 -7.32
C ASP A 190 -1.58 -10.11 -7.69
N GLN A 191 -1.78 -8.90 -7.19
CA GLN A 191 -2.89 -8.05 -7.60
C GLN A 191 -2.81 -7.71 -9.09
N TYR A 192 -1.64 -7.31 -9.60
CA TYR A 192 -1.43 -7.01 -11.01
C TYR A 192 -1.72 -8.22 -11.91
N ASN A 193 -1.25 -9.41 -11.53
CA ASN A 193 -1.46 -10.64 -12.30
C ASN A 193 -2.92 -11.09 -12.35
N LYS A 194 -3.74 -10.72 -11.37
CA LYS A 194 -5.20 -10.95 -11.40
C LYS A 194 -5.91 -10.06 -12.44
N LEU A 195 -5.26 -9.01 -12.93
CA LEU A 195 -5.75 -8.15 -14.00
C LEU A 195 -5.47 -8.73 -15.40
N SER A 196 -5.14 -10.02 -15.55
CA SER A 196 -4.65 -10.65 -16.80
C SER A 196 -5.55 -10.51 -18.04
N ASN A 197 -6.85 -10.28 -17.86
CA ASN A 197 -7.75 -10.01 -19.00
C ASN A 197 -7.66 -8.55 -19.50
N LEU A 198 -7.14 -7.64 -18.66
CA LEU A 198 -7.13 -6.21 -18.87
C LEU A 198 -5.83 -5.70 -19.54
N THR A 199 -4.73 -6.45 -19.44
CA THR A 199 -3.40 -6.05 -19.93
C THR A 199 -3.23 -6.22 -21.45
N ASN A 200 -3.95 -7.16 -22.08
CA ASN A 200 -3.89 -7.39 -23.53
C ASN A 200 -4.37 -6.18 -24.35
N GLU A 201 -5.27 -5.38 -23.81
CA GLU A 201 -5.76 -4.13 -24.44
C GLU A 201 -4.70 -3.02 -24.45
N CYS A 202 -3.78 -3.04 -23.48
CA CYS A 202 -2.74 -2.04 -23.33
C CYS A 202 -1.51 -2.28 -24.23
N VAL A 203 -1.49 -3.42 -24.93
CA VAL A 203 -0.43 -3.79 -25.88
C VAL A 203 -0.40 -2.87 -27.11
N ASN A 204 -1.50 -2.19 -27.44
CA ASN A 204 -1.58 -1.35 -28.64
C ASN A 204 -1.27 0.15 -28.39
N PHE A 205 -1.06 0.58 -27.14
CA PHE A 205 -0.96 2.00 -26.78
C PHE A 205 0.46 2.53 -26.53
N THR A 206 1.50 1.70 -26.68
CA THR A 206 2.87 2.24 -26.72
C THR A 206 3.20 2.68 -28.15
N PRO A 207 3.60 3.94 -28.39
CA PRO A 207 4.11 4.35 -29.69
C PRO A 207 5.26 3.42 -30.09
N TYR A 208 5.19 2.94 -31.33
CA TYR A 208 6.09 1.99 -31.98
C TYR A 208 7.56 2.03 -31.50
N ASN A 209 8.13 0.82 -31.32
CA ASN A 209 9.57 0.48 -31.43
C ASN A 209 10.55 0.74 -30.27
N SER A 210 10.11 0.88 -29.02
CA SER A 210 11.07 0.90 -27.89
C SER A 210 11.29 -0.48 -27.27
N ARG A 211 12.49 -0.74 -26.75
CA ARG A 211 12.88 -1.95 -26.01
C ARG A 211 11.91 -2.35 -24.87
N LEU A 212 11.05 -1.42 -24.44
CA LEU A 212 9.94 -1.63 -23.50
C LEU A 212 8.92 -2.66 -23.99
N HIS A 213 8.63 -2.75 -25.28
CA HIS A 213 7.65 -3.70 -25.80
C HIS A 213 8.11 -5.16 -25.65
N ARG A 214 9.39 -5.39 -25.91
CA ARG A 214 10.04 -6.69 -25.68
C ARG A 214 10.18 -6.94 -24.18
N GLY A 215 10.49 -5.93 -23.38
CA GLY A 215 10.51 -6.03 -21.92
C GLY A 215 9.16 -6.45 -21.33
N MET A 216 8.07 -5.78 -21.72
CA MET A 216 6.71 -6.11 -21.26
C MET A 216 6.28 -7.50 -21.71
N ARG A 217 6.51 -7.87 -22.97
CA ARG A 217 6.22 -9.24 -23.44
C ARG A 217 7.10 -10.26 -22.73
N ASP A 218 8.41 -10.02 -22.58
CA ASP A 218 9.32 -10.91 -21.86
C ASP A 218 8.96 -11.05 -20.37
N ILE A 219 8.42 -9.99 -19.75
CA ILE A 219 7.97 -10.00 -18.36
C ILE A 219 6.63 -10.73 -18.25
N ILE A 220 5.66 -10.45 -19.11
CA ILE A 220 4.40 -11.19 -19.18
C ILE A 220 4.67 -12.68 -19.46
N ASP A 221 5.57 -13.00 -20.40
CA ASP A 221 5.94 -14.37 -20.75
C ASP A 221 6.75 -15.07 -19.64
N LYS A 222 7.57 -14.35 -18.88
CA LYS A 222 8.26 -14.90 -17.68
C LYS A 222 7.28 -15.12 -16.53
N LEU A 223 6.36 -14.19 -16.31
CA LEU A 223 5.34 -14.28 -15.27
C LEU A 223 4.34 -15.41 -15.56
N SER A 224 4.00 -15.62 -16.83
CA SER A 224 3.09 -16.70 -17.25
C SER A 224 3.75 -18.07 -17.10
N ARG A 225 5.03 -18.21 -17.49
CA ARG A 225 5.81 -19.45 -17.31
C ARG A 225 5.98 -19.84 -15.84
N HIS A 226 6.22 -18.87 -14.95
CA HIS A 226 6.30 -19.16 -13.51
C HIS A 226 4.97 -19.63 -12.90
N LYS A 227 3.82 -19.22 -13.45
CA LYS A 227 2.51 -19.68 -13.01
C LYS A 227 2.23 -21.11 -13.46
N ASP A 228 2.67 -21.47 -14.66
CA ASP A 228 2.59 -22.83 -15.18
C ASP A 228 3.51 -23.78 -14.39
N ASP A 229 4.73 -23.35 -14.08
CA ASP A 229 5.67 -24.16 -13.27
C ASP A 229 5.16 -24.39 -11.84
N SER A 230 4.50 -23.40 -11.22
CA SER A 230 3.88 -23.54 -9.90
C SER A 230 2.66 -24.48 -9.92
N ASN A 231 1.83 -24.39 -10.96
CA ASN A 231 0.69 -25.29 -11.16
C ASN A 231 1.13 -26.73 -11.48
N VAL A 232 2.28 -26.91 -12.14
CA VAL A 232 2.86 -28.24 -12.40
C VAL A 232 3.41 -28.86 -11.11
N LEU A 233 4.02 -28.08 -10.21
CA LEU A 233 4.48 -28.57 -8.91
C LEU A 233 3.31 -28.95 -7.99
N GLU A 234 2.27 -28.11 -7.86
CA GLU A 234 1.09 -28.44 -7.03
C GLU A 234 0.32 -29.67 -7.55
N ASN A 235 0.23 -29.85 -8.86
CA ASN A 235 -0.37 -31.05 -9.46
C ASN A 235 0.51 -32.31 -9.30
N SER A 236 1.83 -32.15 -9.17
CA SER A 236 2.74 -33.28 -8.90
C SER A 236 2.66 -33.78 -7.46
N GLU A 237 2.37 -32.89 -6.50
CA GLU A 237 2.21 -33.26 -5.09
C GLU A 237 0.84 -33.88 -4.81
N THR A 238 -0.23 -33.41 -5.46
CA THR A 238 -1.59 -33.99 -5.33
C THR A 238 -1.82 -35.27 -6.14
N SER A 239 -0.98 -35.55 -7.15
CA SER A 239 -0.99 -36.81 -7.92
C SER A 239 -0.42 -38.01 -7.14
N SER A 240 0.34 -37.77 -6.07
CA SER A 240 1.06 -38.83 -5.35
C SER A 240 0.28 -39.56 -4.24
N ILE A 241 -0.96 -39.14 -3.92
CA ILE A 241 -1.70 -39.68 -2.75
C ILE A 241 -2.83 -40.66 -3.12
N THR A 242 -3.19 -40.86 -4.39
CA THR A 242 -4.34 -41.72 -4.77
C THR A 242 -4.02 -43.07 -5.45
N SER A 243 -2.77 -43.52 -5.53
CA SER A 243 -2.45 -44.79 -6.24
C SER A 243 -1.94 -45.97 -5.39
N TRP A 244 -2.11 -45.94 -4.06
CA TRP A 244 -1.59 -47.03 -3.19
C TRP A 244 -2.62 -48.05 -2.67
N ASN A 245 -3.82 -48.13 -3.25
CA ASN A 245 -4.74 -49.25 -2.99
C ASN A 245 -5.05 -50.00 -4.28
N SER A 246 -4.07 -50.73 -4.79
CA SER A 246 -4.38 -51.90 -5.60
C SER A 246 -3.39 -53.02 -5.29
N SER A 247 -3.96 -54.23 -5.19
CA SER A 247 -3.31 -55.51 -5.48
C SER A 247 -2.66 -56.24 -4.30
N TYR A 248 -3.48 -56.88 -3.45
CA TYR A 248 -3.17 -58.24 -2.96
C TYR A 248 -4.44 -59.09 -2.75
N ASN A 249 -4.32 -60.35 -3.18
CA ASN A 249 -5.16 -61.55 -2.96
C ASN A 249 -6.27 -61.77 -4.01
N ILE A 250 -6.00 -62.39 -5.17
CA ILE A 250 -5.59 -63.79 -5.46
C ILE A 250 -6.54 -64.84 -4.87
N LEU A 251 -7.20 -65.53 -5.81
CA LEU A 251 -8.08 -66.69 -5.71
C LEU A 251 -7.57 -67.80 -4.79
N TYR A 252 -8.49 -68.41 -4.04
CA TYR A 252 -8.42 -69.81 -3.65
C TYR A 252 -9.64 -70.55 -4.23
N ASN A 253 -9.37 -71.56 -5.05
CA ASN A 253 -10.32 -72.62 -5.39
C ASN A 253 -9.59 -73.95 -5.30
N SER A 254 -10.06 -74.83 -4.42
CA SER A 254 -9.86 -76.29 -4.34
C SER A 254 -10.79 -76.73 -3.18
N THR A 255 -11.72 -77.67 -3.28
CA THR A 255 -11.90 -78.83 -4.16
C THR A 255 -13.38 -79.20 -4.16
#